data_AF-A0A847GTP2-F1
#
_entry.id   AF-A0A847GTP2-F1
#
_cell.length_a   1.000
_cell.length_b   1.000
_cell.length_c   1.000
_cell.angle_alpha   90.00
_cell.angle_beta   90.00
_cell.angle_gamma   90.00
#
_symmetry.space_group_name_H-M   'P 1'
#
loop_
_entity.id
_entity.type
_entity.pdbx_description
1 polymer ?
#
loop_
_entity_poly.entity_id
_entity_poly.type
_entity_poly.pdbx_seq_one_letter_code
_entity_poly.pdbx_strand_id
1 'polypeptide(L)'
;MSQEWLNIQSFFTDHELLGAINDLSIAIKQEAAGVQDAERERRAKDARRLLKRFLDRLGEVESADSKELLLGVDARFQSLTDAIASARQDGDRYQSVLMKSGAAGALPLLDAKSSESRAQLVESLAELRRVIEQHQQTDAAAIFEDR
;
A
#
# COMPACT_ATOMS: atom_id res chain seq x y z
N MET A 1 25.59 -2.17 -9.72
CA MET A 1 24.37 -2.93 -10.03
C MET A 1 23.53 -2.04 -10.93
N SER A 2 23.04 -2.53 -12.08
CA SER A 2 22.33 -1.66 -13.03
C SER A 2 20.99 -1.22 -12.46
N GLN A 3 20.65 0.05 -12.69
CA GLN A 3 19.39 0.68 -12.28
C GLN A 3 18.15 -0.12 -12.76
N GLU A 4 18.28 -0.81 -13.89
CA GLU A 4 17.27 -1.72 -14.45
C GLU A 4 16.91 -2.88 -13.53
N TRP A 5 17.87 -3.45 -12.78
CA TRP A 5 17.59 -4.59 -11.88
C TRP A 5 16.81 -4.16 -10.63
N LEU A 6 17.10 -2.97 -10.09
CA LEU A 6 16.34 -2.37 -8.99
C LEU A 6 14.92 -1.99 -9.44
N ASN A 7 14.77 -1.45 -10.66
CA ASN A 7 13.48 -1.15 -11.25
C ASN A 7 12.58 -2.39 -11.40
N ILE A 8 13.18 -3.55 -11.75
CA ILE A 8 12.48 -4.83 -11.85
C ILE A 8 12.03 -5.33 -10.47
N GLN A 9 12.90 -5.29 -9.44
CA GLN A 9 12.52 -5.71 -8.07
C GLN A 9 11.40 -4.84 -7.47
N SER A 10 11.44 -3.53 -7.74
CA SER A 10 10.44 -2.61 -7.24
C SER A 10 9.11 -2.71 -8.02
N PHE A 11 9.13 -3.09 -9.31
CA PHE A 11 7.90 -3.48 -10.04
C PHE A 11 7.23 -4.72 -9.44
N PHE A 12 8.03 -5.73 -9.06
CA PHE A 12 7.51 -6.90 -8.36
C PHE A 12 6.92 -6.51 -7.00
N THR A 13 7.51 -5.54 -6.31
CA THR A 13 7.02 -5.05 -5.02
C THR A 13 5.63 -4.39 -5.14
N ASP A 14 5.40 -3.57 -6.17
CA ASP A 14 4.08 -2.95 -6.39
C ASP A 14 3.01 -3.99 -6.76
N HIS A 15 3.36 -4.99 -7.57
CA HIS A 15 2.45 -6.07 -7.94
C HIS A 15 2.12 -6.97 -6.75
N GLU A 16 3.11 -7.28 -5.91
CA GLU A 16 2.91 -8.01 -4.66
C GLU A 16 2.02 -7.24 -3.68
N LEU A 17 2.17 -5.92 -3.60
CA LEU A 17 1.29 -5.05 -2.79
C LEU A 17 -0.15 -5.09 -3.29
N LEU A 18 -0.38 -4.96 -4.59
CA LEU A 18 -1.72 -5.06 -5.19
C LEU A 18 -2.34 -6.44 -4.94
N GLY A 19 -1.56 -7.50 -5.06
CA GLY A 19 -1.96 -8.86 -4.72
C GLY A 19 -2.39 -9.00 -3.26
N ALA A 20 -1.57 -8.50 -2.33
CA ALA A 20 -1.87 -8.51 -0.91
C ALA A 20 -3.12 -7.69 -0.56
N ILE A 21 -3.29 -6.51 -1.15
CA ILE A 21 -4.49 -5.68 -0.99
C ILE A 21 -5.74 -6.47 -1.41
N ASN A 22 -5.67 -7.12 -2.57
CA ASN A 22 -6.79 -7.87 -3.12
C ASN A 22 -7.13 -9.11 -2.27
N ASP A 23 -6.12 -9.90 -1.88
CA ASP A 23 -6.31 -11.10 -1.06
C ASP A 23 -6.92 -10.74 0.30
N LEU A 24 -6.42 -9.69 0.96
CA LEU A 24 -6.96 -9.24 2.24
C LEU A 24 -8.38 -8.67 2.11
N SER A 25 -8.65 -7.88 1.06
CA SER A 25 -9.98 -7.33 0.81
C SER A 25 -11.02 -8.43 0.53
N ILE A 26 -10.65 -9.45 -0.22
CA ILE A 26 -11.52 -10.61 -0.49
C ILE A 26 -11.78 -11.38 0.80
N ALA A 27 -10.74 -11.67 1.59
CA ALA A 27 -10.89 -12.41 2.83
C ALA A 27 -11.83 -11.69 3.81
N ILE A 28 -11.69 -10.37 3.98
CA ILE A 28 -12.58 -9.58 4.85
C ILE A 28 -14.04 -9.66 4.38
N LYS A 29 -14.28 -9.57 3.07
CA LYS A 29 -15.63 -9.66 2.49
C LYS A 29 -16.22 -11.06 2.65
N GLN A 30 -15.42 -12.11 2.48
CA GLN A 30 -15.85 -13.50 2.65
C GLN A 30 -16.17 -13.81 4.11
N GLU A 31 -15.32 -13.39 5.05
CA GLU A 31 -15.58 -13.52 6.49
C GLU A 31 -16.89 -12.80 6.88
N ALA A 32 -17.15 -11.61 6.33
CA ALA A 32 -18.40 -10.88 6.56
C ALA A 32 -19.64 -11.60 5.99
N ALA A 33 -19.46 -12.39 4.93
CA ALA A 33 -20.48 -13.26 4.37
C ALA A 33 -20.58 -14.63 5.08
N GLY A 34 -19.79 -14.88 6.13
CA GLY A 34 -19.76 -16.15 6.86
C GLY A 34 -19.08 -17.30 6.10
N VAL A 35 -18.34 -16.99 5.04
CA VAL A 35 -17.60 -18.00 4.25
C VAL A 35 -16.24 -18.26 4.89
N GLN A 36 -15.99 -19.50 5.27
CA GLN A 36 -14.70 -19.96 5.79
C GLN A 36 -13.96 -20.77 4.72
N ASP A 37 -12.76 -20.33 4.38
CA ASP A 37 -11.87 -20.99 3.42
C ASP A 37 -10.45 -20.93 3.98
N ALA A 38 -9.93 -22.09 4.39
CA ALA A 38 -8.62 -22.20 5.02
C ALA A 38 -7.46 -21.74 4.12
N GLU A 39 -7.59 -21.89 2.79
CA GLU A 39 -6.59 -21.39 1.86
C GLU A 39 -6.62 -19.86 1.83
N ARG A 40 -7.82 -19.27 1.82
CA ARG A 40 -8.00 -17.82 1.87
C ARG A 40 -7.53 -17.21 3.18
N GLU A 41 -7.76 -17.87 4.30
CA GLU A 41 -7.23 -17.45 5.60
C GLU A 41 -5.70 -17.38 5.59
N ARG A 42 -5.04 -18.39 5.00
CA ARG A 42 -3.58 -18.39 4.83
C ARG A 42 -3.12 -17.21 3.97
N ARG A 43 -3.74 -16.99 2.80
CA ARG A 43 -3.42 -15.87 1.91
C ARG A 43 -3.64 -14.51 2.60
N ALA A 44 -4.73 -14.38 3.36
CA ALA A 44 -5.01 -13.17 4.14
C ALA A 44 -3.95 -12.89 5.20
N LYS A 45 -3.42 -13.94 5.85
CA LYS A 45 -2.32 -13.82 6.81
C LYS A 45 -1.02 -13.38 6.13
N ASP A 46 -0.72 -13.91 4.94
CA ASP A 46 0.44 -13.52 4.15
C ASP A 46 0.32 -12.06 3.68
N ALA A 47 -0.86 -11.69 3.19
CA ALA A 47 -1.19 -10.32 2.81
C ALA A 47 -1.04 -9.34 3.99
N ARG A 48 -1.55 -9.67 5.18
CA ARG A 48 -1.37 -8.84 6.39
C ARG A 48 0.10 -8.65 6.73
N ARG A 49 0.92 -9.70 6.65
CA ARG A 49 2.38 -9.57 6.91
C ARG A 49 3.08 -8.68 5.90
N LEU A 50 2.71 -8.77 4.62
CA LEU A 50 3.28 -7.94 3.58
C LEU A 50 2.88 -6.47 3.78
N LEU A 51 1.58 -6.21 3.93
CA LEU A 51 1.04 -4.86 4.16
C LEU A 51 1.58 -4.24 5.44
N LYS A 52 1.74 -5.02 6.51
CA LYS A 52 2.33 -4.54 7.75
C LYS A 52 3.77 -4.06 7.55
N ARG A 53 4.62 -4.87 6.92
CA ARG A 53 6.01 -4.47 6.62
C ARG A 53 6.07 -3.23 5.74
N PHE A 54 5.18 -3.12 4.76
CA PHE A 54 5.06 -1.94 3.92
C PHE A 54 4.67 -0.70 4.73
N LEU A 55 3.63 -0.79 5.56
CA LEU A 55 3.16 0.32 6.38
C LEU A 55 4.17 0.71 7.47
N ASP A 56 4.87 -0.25 8.07
CA ASP A 56 5.96 0.03 9.02
C ASP A 56 7.04 0.88 8.33
N ARG A 57 7.49 0.45 7.14
CA ARG A 57 8.49 1.18 6.34
C ARG A 57 7.99 2.55 5.86
N LEU A 58 6.71 2.65 5.47
CA LEU A 58 6.09 3.92 5.13
C LEU A 58 6.07 4.86 6.34
N GLY A 59 5.74 4.35 7.52
CA GLY A 59 5.73 5.12 8.76
C GLY A 59 7.11 5.63 9.16
N GLU A 60 8.18 4.87 8.90
CA GLU A 60 9.56 5.33 9.07
C GLU A 60 9.87 6.54 8.18
N VAL A 61 9.47 6.50 6.89
CA VAL A 61 9.64 7.62 5.95
C VAL A 61 8.77 8.81 6.35
N GLU A 62 7.53 8.59 6.78
CA GLU A 62 6.63 9.67 7.23
C GLU A 62 7.13 10.37 8.50
N SER A 63 7.87 9.66 9.36
CA SER A 63 8.40 10.18 10.62
C SER A 63 9.78 10.83 10.48
N ALA A 64 10.52 10.49 9.43
CA ALA A 64 11.79 11.14 9.11
C ALA A 64 11.51 12.53 8.52
N ASP A 65 11.68 13.57 9.32
CA ASP A 65 11.63 14.97 8.87
C ASP A 65 12.45 15.12 7.57
N SER A 66 11.84 15.70 6.54
CA SER A 66 12.08 15.54 5.09
C SER A 66 13.45 15.99 4.53
N LYS A 67 14.56 15.82 5.26
CA LYS A 67 15.89 16.36 4.90
C LYS A 67 17.03 15.36 4.93
N GLU A 68 16.91 14.25 5.63
CA GLU A 68 17.84 13.15 5.42
C GLU A 68 17.31 12.31 4.26
N LEU A 69 17.83 12.58 3.06
CA LEU A 69 17.92 11.56 2.01
C LEU A 69 18.35 10.27 2.70
N LEU A 70 17.42 9.37 2.95
CA LEU A 70 17.69 8.08 3.55
C LEU A 70 18.62 7.35 2.58
N LEU A 71 19.92 7.49 2.81
CA LEU A 71 20.98 6.90 2.00
C LEU A 71 20.76 5.39 1.98
N GLY A 72 20.23 4.87 0.88
CA GLY A 72 19.88 3.46 0.71
C GLY A 72 18.39 3.15 0.58
N VAL A 73 17.49 4.14 0.57
CA VAL A 73 16.11 3.95 0.13
C VAL A 73 16.08 3.86 -1.39
N ASP A 74 15.40 2.83 -1.90
CA ASP A 74 15.18 2.62 -3.32
C ASP A 74 14.37 3.81 -3.88
N ALA A 75 14.87 4.42 -4.97
CA ALA A 75 14.24 5.59 -5.61
C ALA A 75 12.77 5.33 -6.00
N ARG A 76 12.40 4.09 -6.30
CA ARG A 76 11.02 3.73 -6.62
C ARG A 76 10.14 3.64 -5.38
N PHE A 77 10.68 3.11 -4.28
CA PHE A 77 9.96 3.18 -3.01
C PHE A 77 9.74 4.64 -2.60
N GLN A 78 10.74 5.50 -2.81
CA GLN A 78 10.61 6.93 -2.57
C GLN A 78 9.54 7.58 -3.47
N SER A 79 9.53 7.27 -4.77
CA SER A 79 8.49 7.75 -5.70
C SER A 79 7.08 7.32 -5.28
N LEU A 80 6.91 6.06 -4.86
CA LEU A 80 5.64 5.58 -4.32
C LEU A 80 5.24 6.29 -3.03
N THR A 81 6.20 6.51 -2.11
CA THR A 81 5.92 7.25 -0.86
C THR A 81 5.54 8.70 -1.14
N ASP A 82 6.15 9.33 -2.16
CA ASP A 82 5.82 10.68 -2.59
C ASP A 82 4.42 10.74 -3.24
N ALA A 83 4.07 9.72 -4.04
CA ALA A 83 2.73 9.58 -4.60
C ALA A 83 1.66 9.42 -3.51
N ILE A 84 1.96 8.64 -2.46
CA ILE A 84 1.09 8.51 -1.28
C ILE A 84 1.00 9.84 -0.55
N ALA A 85 2.11 10.51 -0.26
CA ALA A 85 2.12 11.81 0.41
C ALA A 85 1.33 12.87 -0.38
N SER A 86 1.44 12.88 -1.70
CA SER A 86 0.67 13.74 -2.59
C SER A 86 -0.82 13.41 -2.55
N ALA A 87 -1.21 12.13 -2.60
CA ALA A 87 -2.60 11.71 -2.44
C ALA A 87 -3.19 12.13 -1.08
N ARG A 88 -2.38 12.10 0.00
CA ARG A 88 -2.80 12.57 1.33
C ARG A 88 -3.08 14.06 1.38
N GLN A 89 -2.43 14.87 0.55
CA GLN A 89 -2.70 16.31 0.44
C GLN A 89 -3.99 16.61 -0.32
N ASP A 90 -4.45 15.68 -1.16
CA ASP A 90 -5.75 15.73 -1.86
C ASP A 90 -6.88 15.22 -0.95
N GLY A 91 -7.07 15.92 0.16
CA GLY A 91 -8.00 15.55 1.23
C GLY A 91 -9.49 15.58 0.86
N ASP A 92 -9.85 16.10 -0.32
CA ASP A 92 -11.20 16.03 -0.86
C ASP A 92 -11.46 14.67 -1.54
N ARG A 93 -10.41 14.11 -2.16
CA ARG A 93 -10.50 12.87 -2.94
C ARG A 93 -10.25 11.60 -2.13
N TYR A 94 -9.50 11.72 -1.02
CA TYR A 94 -9.10 10.61 -0.18
C TYR A 94 -9.54 10.82 1.27
N GLN A 95 -10.36 9.90 1.78
CA GLN A 95 -11.01 10.04 3.09
C GLN A 95 -10.62 8.96 4.09
N SER A 96 -9.87 7.93 3.68
CA SER A 96 -9.55 6.78 4.51
C SER A 96 -8.63 7.13 5.69
N VAL A 97 -8.60 6.23 6.67
CA VAL A 97 -7.71 6.36 7.84
C VAL A 97 -6.26 6.42 7.43
N LEU A 98 -5.84 5.62 6.45
CA LEU A 98 -4.47 5.67 5.91
C LEU A 98 -4.14 7.05 5.36
N MET A 99 -5.05 7.66 4.61
CA MET A 99 -4.77 8.93 3.97
C MET A 99 -4.79 10.11 4.95
N LYS A 100 -5.69 10.06 5.94
CA LYS A 100 -5.78 11.10 6.98
C LYS A 100 -4.71 11.00 8.05
N SER A 101 -4.49 9.79 8.57
CA SER A 101 -3.67 9.56 9.77
C SER A 101 -2.30 8.94 9.45
N GLY A 102 -2.02 8.65 8.18
CA GLY A 102 -0.77 8.00 7.75
C GLY A 102 -0.72 6.52 8.12
N ALA A 103 0.47 5.94 7.95
CA ALA A 103 0.69 4.52 8.16
C ALA A 103 0.43 4.10 9.62
N ALA A 104 0.80 4.94 10.58
CA ALA A 104 0.59 4.70 12.00
C ALA A 104 -0.90 4.51 12.37
N GLY A 105 -1.81 5.23 11.71
CA GLY A 105 -3.26 5.08 11.92
C GLY A 105 -3.84 3.82 11.26
N ALA A 106 -3.27 3.39 10.13
CA ALA A 106 -3.74 2.22 9.39
C ALA A 106 -3.22 0.89 9.95
N LEU A 107 -2.04 0.88 10.57
CA LEU A 107 -1.41 -0.32 11.13
C LEU A 107 -2.32 -1.11 12.10
N PRO A 108 -3.00 -0.49 13.09
CA PRO A 108 -3.92 -1.20 13.97
C PRO A 108 -5.12 -1.81 13.25
N LEU A 109 -5.53 -1.25 12.11
CA LEU A 109 -6.66 -1.76 11.34
C LEU A 109 -6.37 -3.12 10.73
N LEU A 110 -5.10 -3.41 10.40
CA LEU A 110 -4.68 -4.68 9.81
C LEU A 110 -4.99 -5.90 10.69
N ASP A 111 -5.15 -5.74 12.00
CA ASP A 111 -5.46 -6.84 12.93
C ASP A 111 -6.86 -6.70 13.56
N ALA A 112 -7.62 -5.68 13.16
CA ALA A 112 -8.90 -5.38 13.76
C ALA A 112 -9.98 -6.43 13.44
N LYS A 113 -10.82 -6.71 14.45
CA LYS A 113 -11.90 -7.72 14.37
C LYS A 113 -13.31 -7.11 14.32
N SER A 114 -13.45 -5.84 14.70
CA SER A 114 -14.75 -5.15 14.65
C SER A 114 -15.16 -4.92 13.20
N SER A 115 -16.48 -4.97 12.95
CA SER A 115 -17.04 -4.71 11.62
C SER A 115 -16.69 -3.30 11.12
N GLU A 116 -16.74 -2.30 12.01
CA GLU A 116 -16.40 -0.91 11.71
C GLU A 116 -14.93 -0.75 11.28
N SER A 117 -13.98 -1.27 12.06
CA SER A 117 -12.55 -1.16 11.71
C SER A 117 -12.21 -1.97 10.47
N ARG A 118 -12.92 -3.06 10.18
CA ARG A 118 -12.80 -3.79 8.91
C ARG A 118 -13.30 -2.99 7.72
N ALA A 119 -14.39 -2.23 7.87
CA ALA A 119 -14.87 -1.32 6.83
C ALA A 119 -13.84 -0.21 6.56
N GLN A 120 -13.29 0.40 7.62
CA GLN A 120 -12.22 1.39 7.52
C GLN A 120 -10.95 0.81 6.87
N LEU A 121 -10.61 -0.45 7.17
CA LEU A 121 -9.50 -1.13 6.53
C LEU A 121 -9.76 -1.32 5.03
N VAL A 122 -10.93 -1.81 4.63
CA VAL A 122 -11.28 -2.00 3.21
C VAL A 122 -11.24 -0.68 2.44
N GLU A 123 -11.72 0.41 3.04
CA GLU A 123 -11.63 1.75 2.45
C GLU A 123 -10.16 2.18 2.29
N SER A 124 -9.35 2.03 3.34
CA SER A 124 -7.91 2.34 3.30
C SER A 124 -7.16 1.54 2.24
N LEU A 125 -7.48 0.25 2.11
CA LEU A 125 -6.91 -0.63 1.07
C LEU A 125 -7.36 -0.24 -0.34
N ALA A 126 -8.62 0.17 -0.51
CA ALA A 126 -9.14 0.62 -1.80
C ALA A 126 -8.48 1.92 -2.25
N GLU A 127 -8.27 2.87 -1.35
CA GLU A 127 -7.55 4.11 -1.65
C GLU A 127 -6.06 3.86 -1.92
N LEU A 128 -5.40 3.03 -1.10
CA LEU A 128 -4.00 2.64 -1.34
C LEU A 128 -3.82 1.99 -2.72
N ARG A 129 -4.74 1.09 -3.09
CA ARG A 129 -4.75 0.46 -4.41
C ARG A 129 -4.83 1.49 -5.53
N ARG A 130 -5.73 2.47 -5.42
CA ARG A 130 -5.87 3.53 -6.44
C ARG A 130 -4.58 4.32 -6.61
N VAL A 131 -3.91 4.66 -5.51
CA VAL A 131 -2.62 5.37 -5.55
C VAL A 131 -1.55 4.53 -6.24
N ILE A 132 -1.43 3.25 -5.89
CA ILE A 132 -0.44 2.34 -6.51
C ILE A 132 -0.74 2.16 -8.01
N GLU A 133 -2.01 1.94 -8.39
CA GLU A 133 -2.40 1.80 -9.80
C GLU A 133 -2.14 3.08 -10.59
N GLN A 134 -2.42 4.25 -10.01
CA GLN A 134 -2.12 5.54 -10.63
C GLN A 134 -0.61 5.74 -10.80
N HIS A 135 0.19 5.42 -9.78
CA HIS A 135 1.65 5.49 -9.87
C HIS A 135 2.19 4.58 -10.98
N GLN A 136 1.72 3.32 -11.08
CA GLN A 136 2.11 2.40 -12.14
C GLN A 136 1.75 2.92 -13.54
N GLN A 137 0.60 3.59 -13.69
CA GLN A 137 0.20 4.19 -14.96
C GLN A 137 1.09 5.38 -15.34
N THR A 138 1.44 6.23 -14.40
CA THR A 138 2.37 7.35 -14.63
C THR A 138 3.76 6.86 -15.04
N ASP A 139 4.26 5.82 -14.38
CA ASP A 139 5.55 5.20 -14.72
C ASP A 139 5.52 4.57 -16.11
N ALA A 140 4.43 3.88 -16.46
CA ALA A 140 4.27 3.32 -17.79
C ALA A 140 4.23 4.41 -18.87
N ALA A 141 3.50 5.51 -18.65
CA ALA A 141 3.41 6.62 -19.60
C ALA A 141 4.77 7.29 -19.86
N ALA A 142 5.57 7.51 -18.81
CA ALA A 142 6.92 8.09 -18.93
C ALA A 142 7.85 7.24 -19.82
N ILE A 143 7.69 5.90 -19.83
CA ILE A 143 8.49 5.00 -20.69
C ILE A 143 8.07 5.10 -22.16
N PHE A 144 6.81 5.45 -22.45
CA PHE A 144 6.29 5.53 -23.83
C PHE A 144 6.44 6.92 -24.47
N GLU A 145 6.55 7.99 -23.67
CA GLU A 145 6.74 9.36 -24.17
C GLU A 145 8.20 9.72 -24.49
N ASP A 146 9.18 8.94 -24.02
CA ASP A 146 10.62 9.17 -24.25
C ASP A 146 11.14 8.57 -25.59
N ARG A 147 10.30 8.55 -26.63
CA ARG A 147 10.61 8.06 -27.98
C ARG A 147 10.46 9.11 -29.08
#